data_AF-A0AAU4HZJ3-F1
#
_entry.id   AF-A0AAU4HZJ3-F1
#
_cell.length_a   1.000
_cell.length_b   1.000
_cell.length_c   1.000
_cell.angle_alpha   90.00
_cell.angle_beta   90.00
_cell.angle_gamma   90.00
#
_symmetry.space_group_name_H-M   'P 1'
#
loop_
_entity.id
_entity.type
_entity.pdbx_description
1 polymer ?
#
loop_
_entity_poly.entity_id
_entity_poly.type
_entity_poly.pdbx_seq_one_letter_code
_entity_poly.pdbx_strand_id
1 'polypeptide(L)' 'METPEPFPGSGTEPLPEAGPTAVRRTVRCRLCGRPLTGTASRRTGLGPACDAKLHPAPPDIRTRRHEVEQDPLPGI' A
#
# COMPACT_ATOMS: atom_id res chain seq x y z
N MET A 1 17.78 29.26 -44.51
CA MET A 1 18.60 28.70 -43.42
C MET A 1 18.04 29.27 -42.13
N GLU A 2 17.03 28.58 -41.59
CA GLU A 2 16.34 28.99 -40.37
C GLU A 2 17.08 28.33 -39.19
N THR A 3 17.62 29.16 -38.29
CA THR A 3 18.30 28.70 -37.08
C THR A 3 17.23 28.23 -36.08
N PRO A 4 17.24 26.98 -35.61
CA PRO A 4 16.30 26.54 -34.59
C PRO A 4 16.65 27.21 -33.25
N GLU A 5 15.66 27.88 -32.65
CA GLU A 5 15.77 28.44 -31.31
C GLU A 5 16.01 27.34 -30.27
N PRO A 6 16.89 27.55 -29.27
CA PRO A 6 17.17 26.54 -28.26
C PRO A 6 15.95 26.36 -27.35
N PHE A 7 15.54 25.10 -27.17
CA PHE A 7 14.55 24.69 -26.19
C PHE A 7 14.85 25.30 -24.81
N PRO A 8 13.86 25.88 -24.10
CA PRO A 8 14.07 26.35 -22.75
C PRO A 8 14.50 25.16 -21.92
N GLY A 9 15.70 25.30 -21.32
CA GLY A 9 16.41 24.22 -20.67
C GLY A 9 15.50 23.43 -19.73
N SER A 10 15.66 22.11 -19.82
CA SER A 10 15.36 21.19 -18.72
C SER A 10 16.16 21.65 -17.51
N GLY A 11 15.65 22.64 -16.80
CA GLY A 11 16.01 22.91 -15.43
C GLY A 11 15.58 21.70 -14.66
N THR A 12 16.50 20.75 -14.48
CA THR A 12 16.41 19.87 -13.32
C THR A 12 16.55 20.80 -12.14
N GLU A 13 15.39 21.25 -11.62
CA GLU A 13 15.34 22.02 -10.40
C GLU A 13 16.09 21.22 -9.32
N PRO A 14 16.93 21.88 -8.51
CA PRO A 14 17.75 21.21 -7.53
C PRO A 14 16.85 20.38 -6.60
N LEU A 15 17.20 19.10 -6.46
CA LEU A 15 16.62 18.18 -5.50
C LEU A 15 16.45 18.92 -4.16
N PRO A 16 15.24 18.95 -3.56
CA PRO A 16 14.99 19.79 -2.41
C PRO A 16 15.97 19.42 -1.30
N GLU A 17 16.80 20.40 -0.96
CA GLU A 17 17.79 20.35 0.10
C GLU A 17 17.11 19.88 1.39
N ALA A 18 17.57 18.74 1.90
CA ALA A 18 16.98 18.09 3.06
C ALA A 18 17.32 18.89 4.33
N GLY A 19 16.46 19.82 4.73
CA GLY A 19 16.49 20.46 6.04
C GLY A 19 15.33 21.43 6.22
N PRO A 20 14.28 21.04 6.93
CA PRO A 20 14.28 21.04 8.40
C PRO A 20 14.04 19.62 8.91
N THR A 21 14.32 19.34 10.20
CA THR A 21 13.95 18.08 10.87
C THR A 21 12.61 17.62 10.33
N ALA A 22 12.59 16.57 9.50
CA ALA A 22 11.38 16.18 8.79
C ALA A 22 10.35 15.90 9.87
N VAL A 23 9.45 16.86 10.12
CA VAL A 23 8.39 16.73 11.09
C VAL A 23 7.60 15.58 10.53
N ARG A 24 7.83 14.39 11.09
CA ARG A 24 7.32 13.15 10.52
C ARG A 24 5.81 13.32 10.50
N ARG A 25 5.26 13.56 9.30
CA ARG A 25 3.83 13.83 9.14
C ARG A 25 3.10 12.69 9.84
N THR A 26 2.25 13.03 10.81
CA THR A 26 1.50 12.03 11.56
C THR A 26 0.56 11.33 10.60
N VAL A 27 0.90 10.10 10.23
CA VAL A 27 0.02 9.26 9.41
C VAL A 27 -1.15 8.82 10.28
N ARG A 28 -2.37 8.94 9.76
CA ARG A 28 -3.61 8.55 10.44
C ARG A 28 -4.23 7.33 9.77
N CYS A 29 -4.94 6.53 10.55
CA CYS A 29 -5.75 5.44 10.03
C CYS A 29 -6.87 5.97 9.13
N ARG A 30 -7.01 5.41 7.94
CA ARG A 30 -8.07 5.77 6.98
C ARG A 30 -9.50 5.42 7.45
N LEU A 31 -9.64 4.47 8.38
CA LEU A 31 -10.94 4.06 8.93
C LEU A 31 -11.34 4.79 10.21
N CYS A 32 -10.44 4.91 11.19
CA CYS A 32 -10.77 5.46 12.51
C CYS A 32 -10.07 6.79 12.84
N GLY A 33 -9.19 7.30 11.97
CA GLY A 33 -8.48 8.56 12.17
C GLY A 33 -7.37 8.55 13.24
N ARG A 34 -7.20 7.46 13.99
CA ARG A 34 -6.16 7.37 15.04
C ARG A 34 -4.75 7.45 14.45
N PRO A 35 -3.79 8.05 15.18
CA PRO A 35 -2.41 8.15 14.72
C PRO A 35 -1.75 6.76 14.64
N LEU A 36 -0.99 6.54 13.56
CA LEU A 36 -0.28 5.28 13.30
C LEU A 36 1.18 5.40 13.75
N THR A 37 1.56 4.59 14.73
CA THR A 37 2.92 4.55 15.29
C THR A 37 3.79 3.49 14.62
N GLY A 38 3.20 2.35 14.24
CA GLY A 38 3.89 1.23 13.59
C GLY A 38 4.23 1.47 12.13
N THR A 39 5.40 1.01 11.68
CA THR A 39 5.85 1.11 10.27
C THR A 39 4.92 0.37 9.30
N ALA A 40 4.49 -0.85 9.63
CA ALA A 40 3.55 -1.61 8.82
C ALA A 40 2.21 -0.88 8.67
N SER A 41 1.62 -0.43 9.79
CA SER A 41 0.39 0.36 9.77
C SER A 41 0.52 1.65 8.95
N ARG A 42 1.65 2.36 9.07
CA ARG A 42 1.91 3.57 8.26
C ARG A 42 1.95 3.26 6.76
N ARG A 43 2.48 2.09 6.37
CA ARG A 43 2.57 1.66 4.97
C ARG A 43 1.20 1.30 4.39
N THR A 44 0.36 0.61 5.16
CA THR A 44 -1.00 0.21 4.73
C THR A 44 -2.02 1.33 4.90
N GLY A 45 -1.76 2.32 5.76
CA GLY A 45 -2.70 3.38 6.13
C GLY A 45 -3.80 2.91 7.08
N LEU A 46 -3.65 1.71 7.66
CA LEU A 46 -4.63 1.10 8.56
C LEU A 46 -3.99 0.76 9.92
N GLY A 47 -4.70 1.09 11.00
CA GLY A 47 -4.30 0.69 12.35
C GLY A 47 -4.53 -0.81 12.54
N PRO A 48 -3.82 -1.48 13.47
CA PRO A 48 -3.87 -2.94 13.61
C PRO A 48 -5.29 -3.48 13.84
N ALA A 49 -6.11 -2.79 14.64
CA ALA A 49 -7.49 -3.18 14.87
C ALA A 49 -8.40 -2.96 13.65
N CYS A 50 -8.11 -1.96 12.81
CA CYS A 50 -8.85 -1.68 11.59
C CYS A 50 -8.45 -2.64 10.46
N ASP A 51 -7.16 -2.96 10.38
CA ASP A 51 -6.63 -3.91 9.40
C ASP A 51 -7.16 -5.32 9.66
N ALA A 52 -7.15 -5.80 10.91
CA ALA A 52 -7.70 -7.13 11.26
C ALA A 52 -9.21 -7.28 10.97
N LYS A 53 -9.96 -6.19 10.91
CA LYS A 53 -11.39 -6.20 10.51
C LYS A 53 -11.57 -6.39 9.00
N LEU A 54 -10.65 -5.85 8.21
CA LEU A 54 -10.68 -5.92 6.74
C LEU A 54 -9.97 -7.18 6.21
N HIS A 55 -8.90 -7.57 6.88
CA HIS A 55 -8.01 -8.67 6.53
C HIS A 55 -7.89 -9.59 7.76
N PRO A 56 -8.94 -10.39 8.05
CA PRO A 56 -8.86 -11.34 9.14
C PRO A 56 -7.71 -12.32 8.88
N ALA A 57 -6.98 -12.66 9.94
CA ALA A 57 -5.96 -13.70 9.84
C ALA A 57 -6.62 -15.01 9.37
N PRO A 58 -5.95 -15.78 8.50
CA PRO A 58 -6.44 -17.09 8.14
C PRO A 58 -6.64 -17.91 9.42
N PRO A 59 -7.75 -18.67 9.51
CA PRO A 59 -8.04 -19.44 10.71
C PRO A 59 -6.91 -20.45 10.96
N ASP A 60 -6.50 -20.58 12.23
CA ASP A 60 -5.54 -21.61 12.67
C ASP A 60 -6.22 -22.98 12.79
N ILE A 61 -6.84 -23.40 11.68
CA ILE A 61 -7.46 -24.70 11.53
C ILE A 61 -6.53 -25.53 10.66
N ARG A 62 -6.09 -26.68 11.18
CA ARG A 62 -5.38 -27.65 10.36
C ARG A 62 -6.33 -28.19 9.31
N THR A 63 -6.25 -27.66 8.09
CA THR A 63 -7.01 -28.16 6.95
C THR A 63 -6.51 -29.56 6.62
N ARG A 64 -7.23 -30.59 7.06
CA ARG A 64 -7.03 -31.94 6.55
C ARG A 64 -7.56 -31.93 5.11
N ARG A 65 -6.71 -32.17 4.12
CA ARG A 65 -7.13 -32.24 2.72
C ARG A 65 -8.16 -33.36 2.60
N HIS A 66 -9.41 -33.00 2.34
CA HIS A 66 -10.47 -33.98 2.08
C HIS A 66 -10.49 -34.20 0.57
N GLU A 67 -10.12 -35.39 0.14
CA GLU A 67 -10.30 -35.79 -1.26
C GLU A 67 -11.78 -36.13 -1.43
N VAL A 68 -12.52 -35.21 -2.06
CA VAL A 68 -13.92 -35.40 -2.44
C VAL A 68 -13.97 -35.84 -3.90
N GLU A 69 -14.75 -36.88 -4.17
CA GLU A 69 -15.10 -37.26 -5.54
C GLU A 69 -16.17 -36.27 -6.03
N GLN A 70 -15.82 -35.47 -7.04
CA GLN A 70 -16.73 -34.50 -7.64
C GLN A 70 -17.44 -35.15 -8.82
N ASP A 71 -18.77 -35.12 -8.79
CA ASP A 71 -19.57 -35.54 -9.93
C ASP A 71 -19.29 -34.58 -11.12
N PRO A 72 -19.11 -35.10 -12.34
CA PRO A 72 -18.85 -34.27 -13.50
C PRO A 72 -20.05 -33.35 -13.78
N LEU A 73 -19.77 -32.15 -14.28
CA LEU A 73 -20.83 -31.25 -14.72
C LEU A 73 -21.59 -31.89 -15.90
N PRO A 74 -22.92 -31.73 -16.00
CA PRO A 74 -23.66 -32.30 -17.12
C PRO A 74 -23.22 -31.64 -18.44
N GLY A 75 -22.81 -32.47 -19.41
CA GLY A 75 -22.39 -32.02 -20.75
C GLY A 75 -20.88 -31.91 -20.97
N ILE A 76 -20.05 -32.29 -19.99
CA ILE A 76 -18.63 -32.65 -20.19
C ILE A 76 -18.43 -34.16 -20.22
#